data_AF-A0A9Q8P2X3-F1
#
_entry.id   AF-A0A9Q8P2X3-F1
#
_cell.length_a   1.000
_cell.length_b   1.000
_cell.length_c   1.000
_cell.angle_alpha   90.00
_cell.angle_beta   90.00
_cell.angle_gamma   90.00
#
_symmetry.space_group_name_H-M   'P 1'
#
loop_
_entity.id
_entity.type
_entity.pdbx_description
1 polymer ?
#
loop_
_entity_poly.entity_id
_entity_poly.type
_entity_poly.pdbx_seq_one_letter_code
_entity_poly.pdbx_strand_id
1 'polypeptide(L)'
;MACHMSYDSRPCLSRLASAQHASLVTLCSQPSTCKFGIISQNFNITSMHDLSRIWASIEDDEMLKLTNLLEWINVQIPFGRWQLFEFNDLWIVPPFVKHDQQDAFSAHWTKRIPILQTRSPAELVANSITSTLQSLSDQDDWNVIDINSGSGGPIPVVESLVNRQRLQEGHNPIPFLLTDLSPNLDAWITLSAKSDNLSFVPQSVDAAKPAFSIISATTNGDKDAALKQGYESDGRKVLRTYCAAFHHFNDEMATGVLKSTMQTSDAFAVIELQERTFLSLALVLLEALIMYCLAVFWFWNDGTHLFSTYIMPILPVTQILDGIVTCLRTRTFEEILRLIPNGKGQEVAKVERDGSVVISNWRFKHERILHTWPLGYTNVITGTSMSHLSPEPG
;
A
#
# COMPACT_ATOMS: atom_id res chain seq x y z
N MET A 1 -7.54 45.16 4.44
CA MET A 1 -6.11 45.39 4.74
C MET A 1 -5.41 44.11 4.31
N ALA A 2 -5.00 44.08 3.05
CA ALA A 2 -4.48 42.91 2.35
C ALA A 2 -2.95 43.02 2.28
N CYS A 3 -2.24 41.91 2.43
CA CYS A 3 -0.83 41.84 2.10
C CYS A 3 -0.63 40.71 1.08
N HIS A 4 -0.60 41.11 -0.18
CA HIS A 4 -0.05 40.34 -1.29
C HIS A 4 1.47 40.33 -1.16
N MET A 5 2.10 39.17 -1.30
CA MET A 5 3.51 39.08 -1.69
C MET A 5 3.61 38.32 -3.01
N SER A 6 3.89 39.10 -4.06
CA SER A 6 4.35 38.63 -5.36
C SER A 6 5.82 38.21 -5.26
N TYR A 7 6.21 37.11 -5.90
CA TYR A 7 7.57 36.96 -6.39
C TYR A 7 7.55 37.02 -7.91
N ASP A 8 8.13 38.11 -8.38
CA ASP A 8 8.33 38.48 -9.77
C ASP A 8 9.55 37.74 -10.36
N SER A 9 9.70 37.93 -11.65
CA SER A 9 10.29 37.06 -12.64
C SER A 9 11.60 37.64 -13.23
N ARG A 10 12.39 36.74 -13.85
CA ARG A 10 13.39 36.94 -14.95
C ARG A 10 14.87 37.19 -14.58
N PRO A 11 15.84 37.03 -15.53
CA PRO A 11 15.71 36.63 -16.95
C PRO A 11 16.63 35.49 -17.45
N CYS A 12 16.25 35.00 -18.64
CA CYS A 12 17.05 34.30 -19.64
C CYS A 12 18.46 34.84 -19.84
N LEU A 13 19.43 33.93 -20.02
CA LEU A 13 20.57 34.13 -20.91
C LEU A 13 20.72 32.90 -21.81
N SER A 14 20.46 33.12 -23.08
CA SER A 14 20.80 32.22 -24.19
C SER A 14 22.12 32.68 -24.79
N ARG A 15 23.00 31.74 -25.15
CA ARG A 15 23.58 31.58 -26.51
C ARG A 15 24.77 30.59 -26.54
N LEU A 16 24.58 29.60 -27.43
CA LEU A 16 25.51 29.11 -28.44
C LEU A 16 26.86 28.48 -28.00
N ALA A 17 27.03 27.18 -28.28
CA ALA A 17 27.78 26.77 -29.48
C ALA A 17 27.70 25.25 -29.71
N SER A 18 27.33 24.90 -30.93
CA SER A 18 27.50 23.62 -31.59
C SER A 18 28.97 23.24 -31.74
N ALA A 19 29.30 21.97 -31.53
CA ALA A 19 30.34 21.29 -32.31
C ALA A 19 30.16 19.78 -32.20
N GLN A 20 30.02 19.15 -33.37
CA GLN A 20 30.16 17.73 -33.61
C GLN A 20 31.55 17.25 -33.17
N HIS A 21 31.70 16.01 -32.73
CA HIS A 21 32.72 15.08 -33.25
C HIS A 21 32.33 13.65 -32.88
N ALA A 22 32.27 12.82 -33.93
CA ALA A 22 32.07 11.39 -33.88
C ALA A 22 33.40 10.66 -33.63
N SER A 23 33.26 9.39 -33.22
CA SER A 23 34.20 8.27 -33.44
C SER A 23 35.39 8.14 -32.49
N LEU A 24 35.37 7.09 -31.67
CA LEU A 24 36.26 5.93 -31.83
C LEU A 24 35.91 4.82 -30.83
N VAL A 25 35.26 3.80 -31.36
CA VAL A 25 35.35 2.41 -30.86
C VAL A 25 36.79 1.95 -31.07
N THR A 26 37.43 1.31 -30.07
CA THR A 26 38.20 0.05 -30.20
C THR A 26 38.83 -0.34 -28.85
N LEU A 27 38.44 -1.54 -28.42
CA LEU A 27 39.08 -2.51 -27.53
C LEU A 27 40.24 -2.06 -26.62
N CYS A 28 40.07 -2.32 -25.31
CA CYS A 28 41.14 -2.96 -24.55
C CYS A 28 40.56 -4.02 -23.61
N SER A 29 40.85 -5.26 -23.95
CA SER A 29 40.57 -6.48 -23.22
C SER A 29 41.46 -6.64 -21.98
N GLN A 30 40.89 -7.28 -20.96
CA GLN A 30 41.50 -7.98 -19.80
C GLN A 30 41.34 -7.29 -18.43
N PRO A 31 40.51 -7.85 -17.52
CA PRO A 31 40.57 -7.52 -16.10
C PRO A 31 41.62 -8.40 -15.42
N SER A 32 42.65 -7.74 -14.87
CA SER A 32 43.61 -8.32 -13.94
C SER A 32 42.90 -8.80 -12.66
N THR A 33 43.09 -10.07 -12.36
CA THR A 33 42.61 -10.77 -11.17
C THR A 33 43.15 -10.15 -9.88
N CYS A 34 42.30 -9.46 -9.13
CA CYS A 34 42.54 -9.17 -7.72
C CYS A 34 41.64 -10.10 -6.89
N LYS A 35 42.19 -11.26 -6.52
CA LYS A 35 41.54 -12.20 -5.58
C LYS A 35 41.62 -11.59 -4.17
N PHE A 36 40.63 -10.78 -3.79
CA PHE A 36 40.29 -10.61 -2.39
C PHE A 36 39.37 -11.77 -2.01
N GLY A 37 39.86 -12.62 -1.10
CA GLY A 37 39.09 -13.73 -0.56
C GLY A 37 37.89 -13.22 0.22
N ILE A 38 36.74 -13.16 -0.44
CA ILE A 38 35.45 -13.12 0.22
C ILE A 38 35.28 -14.50 0.86
N ILE A 39 35.50 -14.58 2.17
CA ILE A 39 34.99 -15.70 2.96
C ILE A 39 33.47 -15.51 2.95
N SER A 40 32.79 -16.02 1.92
CA SER A 40 31.36 -16.28 2.01
C SER A 40 31.22 -17.45 2.97
N GLN A 41 31.05 -17.15 4.25
CA GLN A 41 30.46 -18.13 5.14
C GLN A 41 29.05 -18.37 4.63
N ASN A 42 28.91 -19.44 3.84
CA ASN A 42 27.63 -20.08 3.58
C ASN A 42 27.08 -20.48 4.95
N PHE A 43 26.27 -19.60 5.56
CA PHE A 43 25.35 -20.00 6.61
C PHE A 43 24.29 -20.86 5.92
N ASN A 44 24.62 -22.13 5.74
CA ASN A 44 23.67 -23.18 5.40
C ASN A 44 22.75 -23.33 6.62
N ILE A 45 21.65 -22.60 6.64
CA ILE A 45 20.57 -22.82 7.61
C ILE A 45 19.87 -24.11 7.19
N THR A 46 20.44 -25.26 7.57
CA THR A 46 19.78 -26.57 7.51
C THR A 46 18.71 -26.72 8.60
N SER A 47 18.11 -25.63 9.11
CA SER A 47 17.08 -25.67 10.16
C SER A 47 15.71 -25.10 9.75
N MET A 48 15.48 -24.74 8.48
CA MET A 48 14.12 -24.35 8.05
C MET A 48 13.16 -25.55 7.94
N HIS A 49 13.68 -26.75 7.69
CA HIS A 49 12.89 -27.99 7.65
C HIS A 49 12.37 -28.45 9.03
N ASP A 50 13.02 -28.03 10.12
CA ASP A 50 12.60 -28.35 11.50
C ASP A 50 11.60 -27.34 12.06
N LEU A 51 11.59 -26.09 11.59
CA LEU A 51 10.60 -25.09 12.04
C LEU A 51 9.22 -25.31 11.42
N SER A 52 9.14 -25.82 10.18
CA SER A 52 7.86 -26.29 9.61
C SER A 52 7.30 -27.49 10.38
N ARG A 53 8.17 -28.29 11.01
CA ARG A 53 7.76 -29.38 11.91
C ARG A 53 7.22 -28.86 13.23
N ILE A 54 7.69 -27.72 13.75
CA ILE A 54 7.09 -27.09 14.93
C ILE A 54 5.65 -26.68 14.64
N TRP A 55 5.39 -26.06 13.48
CA TRP A 55 4.03 -25.75 13.04
C TRP A 55 3.16 -27.00 12.82
N ALA A 56 3.74 -28.08 12.31
CA ALA A 56 3.04 -29.36 12.14
C ALA A 56 2.96 -30.23 13.42
N SER A 57 3.66 -29.85 14.49
CA SER A 57 3.78 -30.59 15.76
C SER A 57 2.87 -30.05 16.85
N ILE A 58 2.33 -28.85 16.70
CA ILE A 58 1.28 -28.35 17.57
C ILE A 58 -0.03 -28.93 17.02
N GLU A 59 -0.78 -29.65 17.85
CA GLU A 59 -2.08 -30.18 17.46
C GLU A 59 -2.95 -29.02 16.94
N ASP A 60 -3.42 -29.12 15.69
CA ASP A 60 -4.23 -28.10 15.01
C ASP A 60 -5.42 -27.63 15.89
N ASP A 61 -5.93 -28.54 16.74
CA ASP A 61 -7.03 -28.28 17.67
C ASP A 61 -6.66 -27.32 18.82
N GLU A 62 -5.44 -27.39 19.37
CA GLU A 62 -4.99 -26.48 20.43
C GLU A 62 -4.68 -25.08 19.88
N MET A 63 -4.11 -24.99 18.68
CA MET A 63 -3.93 -23.71 17.97
C MET A 63 -5.28 -23.08 17.64
N LEU A 64 -6.25 -23.89 17.21
CA LEU A 64 -7.60 -23.43 16.92
C LEU A 64 -8.31 -22.96 18.18
N LYS A 65 -8.22 -23.69 19.30
CA LYS A 65 -8.76 -23.26 20.61
C LYS A 65 -8.14 -21.95 21.06
N LEU A 66 -6.82 -21.81 20.97
CA LEU A 66 -6.13 -20.58 21.34
C LEU A 66 -6.54 -19.42 20.43
N THR A 67 -6.62 -19.62 19.12
CA THR A 67 -7.06 -18.60 18.17
C THR A 67 -8.49 -18.17 18.46
N ASN A 68 -9.40 -19.12 18.73
CA ASN A 68 -10.78 -18.82 19.10
C ASN A 68 -10.88 -18.07 20.43
N LEU A 69 -10.06 -18.42 21.43
CA LEU A 69 -9.99 -17.69 22.69
C LEU A 69 -9.47 -16.27 22.49
N LEU A 70 -8.43 -16.10 21.67
CA LEU A 70 -7.86 -14.80 21.35
C LEU A 70 -8.87 -13.93 20.60
N GLU A 71 -9.58 -14.48 19.62
CA GLU A 71 -10.68 -13.80 18.95
C GLU A 71 -11.81 -13.41 19.91
N TRP A 72 -12.15 -14.27 20.88
CA TRP A 72 -13.15 -13.96 21.90
C TRP A 72 -12.75 -12.79 22.81
N ILE A 73 -11.46 -12.65 23.13
CA ILE A 73 -10.94 -11.48 23.87
C ILE A 73 -10.57 -10.29 22.97
N ASN A 74 -10.60 -10.46 21.64
CA ASN A 74 -10.23 -9.43 20.66
C ASN A 74 -11.33 -8.38 20.54
N VAL A 75 -11.55 -7.64 21.62
CA VAL A 75 -12.60 -6.64 21.69
C VAL A 75 -12.18 -5.40 20.93
N GLN A 76 -13.10 -4.87 20.12
CA GLN A 76 -12.95 -3.58 19.47
C GLN A 76 -12.83 -2.46 20.50
N ILE A 77 -11.92 -1.52 20.28
CA ILE A 77 -11.74 -0.38 21.18
C ILE A 77 -13.03 0.48 21.16
N PRO A 78 -13.61 0.79 22.33
CA PRO A 78 -14.87 1.52 22.41
C PRO A 78 -14.74 2.99 21.95
N PHE A 79 -15.88 3.66 21.78
CA PHE A 79 -16.01 5.08 21.43
C PHE A 79 -15.67 5.47 19.98
N GLY A 80 -15.57 4.49 19.08
CA GLY A 80 -15.40 4.74 17.64
C GLY A 80 -14.00 5.25 17.29
N ARG A 81 -13.89 5.91 16.14
CA ARG A 81 -12.62 6.44 15.60
C ARG A 81 -12.16 7.68 16.35
N TRP A 82 -10.87 7.75 16.66
CA TRP A 82 -10.24 8.93 17.26
C TRP A 82 -9.58 9.80 16.19
N GLN A 83 -9.61 11.12 16.37
CA GLN A 83 -8.88 12.08 15.52
C GLN A 83 -7.59 12.49 16.24
N LEU A 84 -6.52 11.75 15.98
CA LEU A 84 -5.18 12.01 16.50
C LEU A 84 -4.22 12.29 15.34
N PHE A 85 -3.02 12.81 15.65
CA PHE A 85 -1.95 13.01 14.68
C PHE A 85 -0.89 11.92 14.83
N GLU A 86 -0.27 11.53 13.73
CA GLU A 86 0.97 10.76 13.73
C GLU A 86 2.15 11.73 13.69
N PHE A 87 3.26 11.38 14.33
CA PHE A 87 4.50 12.13 14.26
C PHE A 87 4.97 12.26 12.81
N ASN A 88 4.81 11.20 12.01
CA ASN A 88 5.15 11.24 10.60
C ASN A 88 4.36 12.31 9.80
N ASP A 89 3.14 12.65 10.23
CA ASP A 89 2.31 13.71 9.62
C ASP A 89 2.82 15.13 9.96
N LEU A 90 3.62 15.29 11.02
CA LEU A 90 4.01 16.62 11.52
C LEU A 90 5.16 17.22 10.70
N TRP A 91 5.04 18.50 10.33
CA TRP A 91 6.08 19.23 9.58
C TRP A 91 7.40 19.41 10.35
N ILE A 92 7.35 19.36 11.69
CA ILE A 92 8.51 19.53 12.56
C ILE A 92 9.38 18.27 12.65
N VAL A 93 8.84 17.10 12.30
CA VAL A 93 9.60 15.85 12.36
C VAL A 93 10.64 15.84 11.22
N PRO A 94 11.93 15.63 11.52
CA PRO A 94 12.98 15.66 10.51
C PRO A 94 12.75 14.68 9.37
N PRO A 95 13.04 15.03 8.10
CA PRO A 95 12.81 14.16 6.95
C PRO A 95 13.45 12.77 7.08
N PHE A 96 14.65 12.68 7.67
CA PHE A 96 15.31 11.37 7.85
C PHE A 96 14.52 10.44 8.78
N VAL A 97 13.84 10.97 9.81
CA VAL A 97 12.99 10.16 10.69
C VAL A 97 11.78 9.65 9.93
N LYS A 98 11.17 10.49 9.09
CA LYS A 98 10.03 10.10 8.24
C LYS A 98 10.41 9.01 7.26
N HIS A 99 11.56 9.16 6.60
CA HIS A 99 12.09 8.15 5.69
C HIS A 99 12.37 6.84 6.41
N ASP A 100 13.04 6.88 7.58
CA ASP A 100 13.30 5.69 8.38
C ASP A 100 11.99 4.99 8.80
N GLN A 101 10.98 5.76 9.22
CA GLN A 101 9.65 5.23 9.55
C GLN A 101 8.98 4.57 8.35
N GLN A 102 8.98 5.22 7.18
CA GLN A 102 8.38 4.69 5.95
C GLN A 102 9.09 3.41 5.44
N ASP A 103 10.41 3.36 5.56
CA ASP A 103 11.21 2.18 5.19
C ASP A 103 10.96 1.01 6.14
N ALA A 104 10.89 1.28 7.45
CA ALA A 104 10.56 0.29 8.44
C ALA A 104 9.13 -0.25 8.26
N PHE A 105 8.18 0.64 7.94
CA PHE A 105 6.82 0.26 7.57
C PHE A 105 6.78 -0.62 6.31
N SER A 106 7.52 -0.25 5.27
CA SER A 106 7.66 -1.03 4.05
C SER A 106 8.28 -2.41 4.33
N ALA A 107 9.21 -2.50 5.29
CA ALA A 107 9.77 -3.77 5.73
C ALA A 107 8.73 -4.65 6.45
N HIS A 108 7.88 -4.11 7.31
CA HIS A 108 6.78 -4.86 7.94
C HIS A 108 5.79 -5.42 6.93
N TRP A 109 5.52 -4.68 5.86
CA TRP A 109 4.67 -5.12 4.76
C TRP A 109 5.29 -6.25 3.92
N THR A 110 6.59 -6.14 3.62
CA THR A 110 7.21 -6.93 2.54
C THR A 110 8.11 -8.06 3.04
N LYS A 111 8.61 -7.98 4.28
CA LYS A 111 9.50 -8.97 4.86
C LYS A 111 8.72 -9.90 5.77
N ARG A 112 8.78 -11.20 5.48
CA ARG A 112 8.19 -12.23 6.31
C ARG A 112 8.93 -12.34 7.65
N ILE A 113 8.19 -12.23 8.74
CA ILE A 113 8.70 -12.47 10.09
C ILE A 113 8.77 -13.99 10.32
N PRO A 114 9.98 -14.57 10.52
CA PRO A 114 10.11 -16.00 10.73
C PRO A 114 9.25 -16.50 11.89
N ILE A 115 8.71 -17.72 11.76
CA ILE A 115 7.87 -18.41 12.75
C ILE A 115 6.46 -17.81 12.88
N LEU A 116 6.33 -16.48 12.97
CA LEU A 116 5.03 -15.81 13.18
C LEU A 116 4.22 -15.61 11.88
N GLN A 117 4.88 -15.62 10.72
CA GLN A 117 4.25 -15.40 9.43
C GLN A 117 4.55 -16.53 8.44
N THR A 118 3.50 -17.05 7.81
CA THR A 118 3.61 -17.99 6.67
C THR A 118 3.92 -17.24 5.38
N ARG A 119 3.33 -16.04 5.22
CA ARG A 119 3.51 -15.11 4.11
C ARG A 119 3.63 -13.68 4.64
N SER A 120 4.28 -12.82 3.88
CA SER A 120 4.28 -11.38 4.18
C SER A 120 2.87 -10.77 3.99
N PRO A 121 2.54 -9.68 4.69
CA PRO A 121 1.29 -8.96 4.46
C PRO A 121 1.08 -8.53 2.99
N ALA A 122 2.15 -8.11 2.30
CA ALA A 122 2.09 -7.75 0.88
C ALA A 122 1.69 -8.93 -0.02
N GLU A 123 2.15 -10.15 0.27
CA GLU A 123 1.73 -11.35 -0.46
C GLU A 123 0.25 -11.67 -0.24
N LEU A 124 -0.29 -11.41 0.96
CA LEU A 124 -1.71 -11.62 1.26
C LEU A 124 -2.57 -10.61 0.50
N VAL A 125 -2.20 -9.33 0.54
CA VAL A 125 -2.87 -8.26 -0.21
C VAL A 125 -2.80 -8.51 -1.72
N ALA A 126 -1.68 -9.01 -2.24
CA ALA A 126 -1.57 -9.38 -3.66
C ALA A 126 -2.62 -10.42 -4.06
N ASN A 127 -2.89 -11.43 -3.22
CA ASN A 127 -3.94 -12.42 -3.51
C ASN A 127 -5.33 -11.78 -3.54
N SER A 128 -5.65 -10.87 -2.60
CA SER A 128 -6.94 -10.18 -2.58
C SER A 128 -7.11 -9.26 -3.79
N ILE A 129 -6.05 -8.56 -4.21
CA ILE A 129 -6.07 -7.72 -5.42
C ILE A 129 -6.25 -8.58 -6.67
N THR A 130 -5.51 -9.68 -6.82
CA THR A 130 -5.69 -10.61 -7.95
C THR A 130 -7.11 -11.17 -7.98
N SER A 131 -7.63 -11.64 -6.84
CA SER A 131 -8.99 -12.20 -6.74
C SER A 131 -10.04 -11.15 -7.12
N THR A 132 -9.83 -9.89 -6.74
CA THR A 132 -10.70 -8.77 -7.10
C THR A 132 -10.67 -8.54 -8.61
N LEU A 133 -9.49 -8.44 -9.21
CA LEU A 133 -9.34 -8.25 -10.66
C LEU A 133 -9.99 -9.39 -11.47
N GLN A 134 -9.76 -10.65 -11.06
CA GLN A 134 -10.36 -11.83 -11.70
C GLN A 134 -11.89 -11.80 -11.64
N SER A 135 -12.46 -11.32 -10.53
CA SER A 135 -13.92 -11.19 -10.39
C SER A 135 -14.54 -10.12 -11.30
N LEU A 136 -13.74 -9.16 -11.78
CA LEU A 136 -14.18 -8.00 -12.55
C LEU A 136 -13.91 -8.11 -14.06
N SER A 137 -13.48 -9.29 -14.54
CA SER A 137 -13.04 -9.64 -15.90
C SER A 137 -11.52 -9.52 -16.14
N ASP A 138 -10.91 -10.67 -16.43
CA ASP A 138 -9.50 -10.80 -16.79
C ASP A 138 -9.15 -10.30 -18.20
N GLN A 139 -10.16 -10.08 -19.04
CA GLN A 139 -9.98 -9.61 -20.42
C GLN A 139 -9.84 -8.10 -20.54
N ASP A 140 -10.20 -7.36 -19.50
CA ASP A 140 -10.11 -5.91 -19.53
C ASP A 140 -8.69 -5.43 -19.22
N ASP A 141 -8.28 -4.34 -19.88
CA ASP A 141 -7.07 -3.64 -19.53
C ASP A 141 -7.31 -2.80 -18.26
N TRP A 142 -6.65 -3.18 -17.17
CA TRP A 142 -6.72 -2.51 -15.88
C TRP A 142 -5.47 -1.66 -15.62
N ASN A 143 -5.65 -0.56 -14.90
CA ASN A 143 -4.60 0.19 -14.23
C ASN A 143 -4.87 0.12 -12.72
N VAL A 144 -3.86 -0.25 -11.94
CA VAL A 144 -3.94 -0.17 -10.47
C VAL A 144 -3.28 1.13 -10.03
N ILE A 145 -4.01 1.97 -9.31
CA ILE A 145 -3.52 3.28 -8.87
C ILE A 145 -3.57 3.34 -7.37
N ASP A 146 -2.41 3.40 -6.73
CA ASP A 146 -2.31 3.54 -5.30
C ASP A 146 -2.30 5.03 -4.91
N ILE A 147 -3.18 5.38 -3.97
CA ILE A 147 -3.39 6.73 -3.48
C ILE A 147 -2.74 6.86 -2.11
N ASN A 148 -1.92 7.90 -1.95
CA ASN A 148 -1.10 8.16 -0.76
C ASN A 148 -0.07 7.05 -0.50
N SER A 149 0.70 6.70 -1.54
CA SER A 149 1.66 5.61 -1.52
C SER A 149 2.87 5.81 -0.59
N GLY A 150 3.11 7.03 -0.08
CA GLY A 150 4.28 7.35 0.72
C GLY A 150 5.58 6.99 -0.01
N SER A 151 6.43 6.14 0.59
CA SER A 151 7.65 5.61 -0.06
C SER A 151 7.42 4.39 -0.95
N GLY A 152 6.15 4.02 -1.23
CA GLY A 152 5.74 2.89 -2.06
C GLY A 152 5.13 1.72 -1.29
N GLY A 153 5.43 1.59 0.01
CA GLY A 153 4.80 0.60 0.89
C GLY A 153 4.86 -0.84 0.33
N PRO A 154 3.74 -1.59 0.34
CA PRO A 154 3.69 -2.94 -0.23
C PRO A 154 3.56 -2.97 -1.76
N ILE A 155 3.21 -1.85 -2.40
CA ILE A 155 2.75 -1.83 -3.79
C ILE A 155 3.78 -2.40 -4.78
N PRO A 156 5.09 -2.12 -4.69
CA PRO A 156 6.08 -2.73 -5.58
C PRO A 156 6.09 -4.28 -5.51
N VAL A 157 5.85 -4.85 -4.32
CA VAL A 157 5.76 -6.30 -4.15
C VAL A 157 4.43 -6.83 -4.67
N VAL A 158 3.33 -6.12 -4.37
CA VAL A 158 1.99 -6.46 -4.88
C VAL A 158 1.97 -6.48 -6.40
N GLU A 159 2.49 -5.42 -7.05
CA GLU A 159 2.63 -5.34 -8.52
C GLU A 159 3.34 -6.57 -9.08
N SER A 160 4.53 -6.86 -8.55
CA SER A 160 5.35 -7.98 -9.04
C SER A 160 4.63 -9.32 -8.91
N LEU A 161 3.90 -9.54 -7.81
CA LEU A 161 3.17 -10.78 -7.55
C LEU A 161 1.92 -10.91 -8.42
N VAL A 162 1.12 -9.85 -8.52
CA VAL A 162 -0.08 -9.81 -9.38
C VAL A 162 0.32 -10.06 -10.83
N ASN A 163 1.30 -9.33 -11.36
CA ASN A 163 1.72 -9.47 -12.75
C ASN A 163 2.39 -10.81 -13.04
N ARG A 164 3.14 -11.37 -12.08
CA ARG A 164 3.67 -12.74 -12.21
C ARG A 164 2.55 -13.77 -12.33
N GLN A 165 1.50 -13.66 -11.51
CA GLN A 165 0.36 -14.56 -11.58
C GLN A 165 -0.39 -14.40 -12.91
N ARG A 166 -0.65 -13.16 -13.35
CA ARG A 166 -1.29 -12.89 -14.64
C ARG A 166 -0.53 -13.53 -15.81
N LEU A 167 0.80 -13.40 -15.84
CA LEU A 167 1.64 -14.03 -16.86
C LEU A 167 1.56 -15.57 -16.83
N GLN A 168 1.50 -16.18 -15.63
CA GLN A 168 1.34 -17.63 -15.48
C GLN A 168 -0.03 -18.12 -15.99
N GLU A 169 -1.06 -17.27 -15.88
CA GLU A 169 -2.41 -17.54 -16.37
C GLU A 169 -2.59 -17.16 -17.85
N GLY A 170 -1.55 -16.63 -18.51
CA GLY A 170 -1.56 -16.27 -19.94
C GLY A 170 -2.12 -14.87 -20.24
N HIS A 171 -2.29 -14.03 -19.22
CA HIS A 171 -2.73 -12.64 -19.34
C HIS A 171 -1.56 -11.66 -19.44
N ASN A 172 -1.80 -10.49 -20.02
CA ASN A 172 -0.82 -9.41 -20.07
C ASN A 172 -0.63 -8.78 -18.66
N PRO A 173 0.60 -8.34 -18.34
CA PRO A 173 0.83 -7.49 -17.17
C PRO A 173 0.01 -6.20 -17.24
N ILE A 174 -0.36 -5.69 -16.07
CA ILE A 174 -1.08 -4.44 -15.89
C ILE A 174 -0.18 -3.44 -15.15
N PRO A 175 -0.25 -2.14 -15.47
CA PRO A 175 0.56 -1.16 -14.76
C PRO A 175 -0.01 -0.86 -13.37
N PHE A 176 0.92 -0.53 -12.48
CA PHE A 176 0.71 0.03 -11.17
C PHE A 176 1.29 1.44 -11.14
N LEU A 177 0.55 2.36 -10.52
CA LEU A 177 0.91 3.78 -10.45
C LEU A 177 0.89 4.25 -9.00
N LEU A 178 2.02 4.77 -8.53
CA LEU A 178 2.14 5.38 -7.20
C LEU A 178 1.75 6.86 -7.26
N THR A 179 0.94 7.32 -6.30
CA THR A 179 0.53 8.72 -6.18
C THR A 179 0.49 9.15 -4.73
N ASP A 180 0.72 10.43 -4.47
CA ASP A 180 0.68 10.97 -3.10
C ASP A 180 0.39 12.47 -3.13
N LEU A 181 -0.13 12.99 -2.03
CA LEU A 181 -0.24 14.43 -1.80
C LEU A 181 1.16 15.06 -1.68
N SER A 182 2.13 14.34 -1.10
CA SER A 182 3.53 14.72 -0.97
C SER A 182 4.46 13.64 -1.56
N PRO A 183 4.62 13.58 -2.90
CA PRO A 183 5.39 12.54 -3.60
C PRO A 183 6.82 12.31 -3.06
N ASN A 184 7.16 11.06 -2.76
CA ASN A 184 8.54 10.65 -2.42
C ASN A 184 9.28 10.18 -3.68
N LEU A 185 9.77 11.14 -4.47
CA LEU A 185 10.39 10.86 -5.77
C LEU A 185 11.66 10.02 -5.67
N ASP A 186 12.49 10.20 -4.63
CA ASP A 186 13.74 9.47 -4.46
C ASP A 186 13.49 7.97 -4.30
N ALA A 187 12.48 7.62 -3.49
CA ALA A 187 12.04 6.23 -3.34
C ALA A 187 11.43 5.70 -4.65
N TRP A 188 10.52 6.44 -5.26
CA TRP A 188 9.76 5.95 -6.41
C TRP A 188 10.61 5.77 -7.67
N ILE A 189 11.59 6.64 -7.94
CA ILE A 189 12.53 6.45 -9.06
C ILE A 189 13.26 5.11 -8.92
N THR A 190 13.73 4.79 -7.71
CA THR A 190 14.46 3.54 -7.43
C THR A 190 13.54 2.32 -7.53
N LEU A 191 12.28 2.44 -7.12
CA LEU A 191 11.30 1.35 -7.18
C LEU A 191 10.84 1.08 -8.61
N SER A 192 10.47 2.12 -9.35
CA SER A 192 10.03 2.02 -10.75
C SER A 192 11.13 1.53 -11.69
N ALA A 193 12.40 1.80 -11.40
CA ALA A 193 13.51 1.24 -12.18
C ALA A 193 13.62 -0.30 -12.14
N LYS A 194 12.88 -0.97 -11.22
CA LYS A 194 12.90 -2.43 -11.06
C LYS A 194 11.80 -3.15 -11.85
N SER A 195 10.81 -2.44 -12.38
CA SER A 195 9.66 -3.03 -13.07
C SER A 195 9.12 -2.09 -14.13
N ASP A 196 9.00 -2.58 -15.36
CA ASP A 196 8.38 -1.82 -16.48
C ASP A 196 6.89 -1.52 -16.24
N ASN A 197 6.26 -2.22 -15.27
CA ASN A 197 4.85 -2.06 -14.93
C ASN A 197 4.64 -1.23 -13.66
N LEU A 198 5.68 -0.69 -13.04
CA LEU A 198 5.55 0.20 -11.88
C LEU A 198 6.00 1.61 -12.23
N SER A 199 5.09 2.57 -12.15
CA SER A 199 5.37 3.98 -12.43
C SER A 199 4.80 4.88 -11.33
N PHE A 200 4.97 6.20 -11.46
CA PHE A 200 4.47 7.15 -10.47
C PHE A 200 4.04 8.49 -11.10
N VAL A 201 3.18 9.22 -10.40
CA VAL A 201 2.83 10.62 -10.73
C VAL A 201 3.70 11.55 -9.89
N PRO A 202 4.62 12.34 -10.50
CA PRO A 202 5.54 13.18 -9.74
C PRO A 202 4.88 14.43 -9.15
N GLN A 203 3.68 14.79 -9.59
CA GLN A 203 2.91 15.92 -9.07
C GLN A 203 2.08 15.50 -7.85
N SER A 204 1.82 16.46 -6.97
CA SER A 204 0.90 16.29 -5.84
C SER A 204 -0.50 15.88 -6.32
N VAL A 205 -1.05 14.84 -5.70
CA VAL A 205 -2.39 14.30 -5.98
C VAL A 205 -3.27 14.42 -4.73
N ASP A 206 -4.37 15.17 -4.85
CA ASP A 206 -5.44 15.18 -3.87
C ASP A 206 -6.35 13.97 -4.11
N ALA A 207 -6.44 13.07 -3.13
CA ALA A 207 -7.26 11.86 -3.20
C ALA A 207 -8.76 12.13 -3.48
N ALA A 208 -9.27 13.30 -3.08
CA ALA A 208 -10.67 13.69 -3.36
C ALA A 208 -10.82 14.37 -4.73
N LYS A 209 -9.73 14.83 -5.34
CA LYS A 209 -9.71 15.55 -6.63
C LYS A 209 -8.60 15.01 -7.54
N PRO A 210 -8.66 13.72 -7.91
CA PRO A 210 -7.66 13.10 -8.76
C PRO A 210 -7.60 13.79 -10.14
N ALA A 211 -6.39 13.97 -10.67
CA ALA A 211 -6.18 14.48 -12.02
C ALA A 211 -6.67 13.47 -13.08
N PHE A 212 -6.92 13.93 -14.31
CA PHE A 212 -7.43 13.05 -15.37
C PHE A 212 -6.53 11.86 -15.70
N SER A 213 -5.21 11.98 -15.50
CA SER A 213 -4.25 10.88 -15.71
C SER A 213 -4.42 9.71 -14.73
N ILE A 214 -5.26 9.87 -13.70
CA ILE A 214 -5.47 8.89 -12.63
C ILE A 214 -6.96 8.59 -12.39
N ILE A 215 -7.81 8.86 -13.38
CA ILE A 215 -9.22 8.46 -13.40
C ILE A 215 -9.50 7.42 -14.48
N SER A 216 -10.57 6.65 -14.30
CA SER A 216 -11.02 5.64 -15.25
C SER A 216 -11.64 6.22 -16.51
N ALA A 217 -11.28 5.62 -17.65
CA ALA A 217 -11.81 5.89 -18.98
C ALA A 217 -13.28 5.49 -19.19
N THR A 218 -13.78 4.59 -18.34
CA THR A 218 -15.08 3.91 -18.48
C THR A 218 -16.14 4.46 -17.54
N THR A 219 -15.77 5.32 -16.61
CA THR A 219 -16.72 5.98 -15.71
C THR A 219 -17.43 7.16 -16.38
N ASN A 220 -18.67 7.42 -15.98
CA ASN A 220 -19.48 8.54 -16.50
C ASN A 220 -18.92 9.93 -16.11
N GLY A 221 -17.94 9.97 -15.20
CA GLY A 221 -17.29 11.20 -14.77
C GLY A 221 -16.23 11.65 -15.76
N ASP A 222 -16.26 12.94 -16.10
CA ASP A 222 -15.09 13.73 -16.49
C ASP A 222 -14.31 13.33 -17.75
N LYS A 223 -14.65 12.24 -18.44
CA LYS A 223 -14.07 11.87 -19.76
C LYS A 223 -14.25 12.97 -20.81
N ASP A 224 -15.44 13.54 -20.90
CA ASP A 224 -15.75 14.62 -21.85
C ASP A 224 -15.00 15.91 -21.49
N ALA A 225 -14.74 16.16 -20.20
CA ALA A 225 -13.97 17.29 -19.73
C ALA A 225 -12.46 17.08 -20.00
N ALA A 226 -11.95 15.87 -19.78
CA ALA A 226 -10.58 15.46 -20.06
C ALA A 226 -10.25 15.60 -21.55
N LEU A 227 -11.13 15.05 -22.41
CA LEU A 227 -10.99 15.10 -23.85
C LEU A 227 -10.96 16.55 -24.37
N LYS A 228 -11.81 17.42 -23.82
CA LYS A 228 -11.82 18.85 -24.15
C LYS A 228 -10.54 19.59 -23.72
N GLN A 229 -9.86 19.11 -22.69
CA GLN A 229 -8.57 19.65 -22.23
C GLN A 229 -7.36 19.01 -22.93
N GLY A 230 -7.58 18.07 -23.86
CA GLY A 230 -6.53 17.43 -24.63
C GLY A 230 -5.85 16.24 -23.93
N TYR A 231 -6.44 15.73 -22.85
CA TYR A 231 -5.97 14.49 -22.22
C TYR A 231 -6.46 13.29 -23.02
N GLU A 232 -5.52 12.43 -23.41
CA GLU A 232 -5.82 11.15 -24.04
C GLU A 232 -6.10 10.11 -22.96
N SER A 233 -7.22 9.40 -23.10
CA SER A 233 -7.54 8.26 -22.27
C SER A 233 -6.98 7.00 -22.93
N ASP A 234 -6.29 6.17 -22.17
CA ASP A 234 -5.77 4.87 -22.63
C ASP A 234 -6.87 3.79 -22.71
N GLY A 235 -8.13 4.14 -22.40
CA GLY A 235 -9.27 3.23 -22.44
C GLY A 235 -9.34 2.24 -21.27
N ARG A 236 -8.39 2.30 -20.32
CA ARG A 236 -8.26 1.31 -19.26
C ARG A 236 -9.20 1.58 -18.09
N LYS A 237 -9.62 0.49 -17.45
CA LYS A 237 -10.35 0.51 -16.18
C LYS A 237 -9.39 0.80 -15.03
N VAL A 238 -9.89 1.36 -13.94
CA VAL A 238 -9.07 1.70 -12.78
C VAL A 238 -9.54 0.98 -11.52
N LEU A 239 -8.60 0.29 -10.87
CA LEU A 239 -8.69 -0.17 -9.50
C LEU A 239 -7.87 0.77 -8.61
N ARG A 240 -8.52 1.55 -7.74
CA ARG A 240 -7.81 2.41 -6.79
C ARG A 240 -7.48 1.70 -5.50
N THR A 241 -6.25 1.74 -5.04
CA THR A 241 -5.86 1.21 -3.75
C THR A 241 -5.55 2.34 -2.77
N TYR A 242 -5.88 2.12 -1.50
CA TYR A 242 -5.50 2.98 -0.37
C TYR A 242 -4.79 2.09 0.63
N CYS A 243 -3.48 1.90 0.45
CA CYS A 243 -2.73 0.99 1.30
C CYS A 243 -2.17 1.71 2.54
N ALA A 244 -2.73 1.38 3.70
CA ALA A 244 -2.45 2.00 5.00
C ALA A 244 -2.48 3.53 4.95
N ALA A 245 -3.46 4.06 4.21
CA ALA A 245 -3.61 5.49 3.98
C ALA A 245 -4.96 6.03 4.46
N PHE A 246 -6.00 5.18 4.48
CA PHE A 246 -7.37 5.67 4.60
C PHE A 246 -7.70 6.16 6.02
N HIS A 247 -7.00 5.64 7.03
CA HIS A 247 -7.05 6.13 8.40
C HIS A 247 -6.57 7.59 8.55
N HIS A 248 -5.81 8.14 7.61
CA HIS A 248 -5.38 9.54 7.68
C HIS A 248 -6.55 10.53 7.50
N PHE A 249 -7.52 10.19 6.66
CA PHE A 249 -8.65 11.06 6.35
C PHE A 249 -9.61 11.21 7.54
N ASN A 250 -10.02 12.43 7.85
CA ASN A 250 -11.17 12.67 8.73
C ASN A 250 -12.49 12.29 7.99
N ASP A 251 -13.63 12.33 8.67
CA ASP A 251 -14.89 11.86 8.08
C ASP A 251 -15.34 12.68 6.85
N GLU A 252 -15.15 14.00 6.89
CA GLU A 252 -15.49 14.88 5.76
C GLU A 252 -14.63 14.56 4.53
N MET A 253 -13.31 14.45 4.74
CA MET A 253 -12.37 14.07 3.70
C MET A 253 -12.64 12.66 3.18
N ALA A 254 -12.86 11.68 4.06
CA ALA A 254 -13.13 10.30 3.68
C ALA A 254 -14.40 10.17 2.84
N THR A 255 -15.48 10.88 3.20
CA THR A 255 -16.69 10.95 2.36
C THR A 255 -16.40 11.60 1.00
N GLY A 256 -15.60 12.67 0.97
CA GLY A 256 -15.18 13.32 -0.29
C GLY A 256 -14.35 12.39 -1.18
N VAL A 257 -13.37 11.69 -0.60
CA VAL A 257 -12.53 10.70 -1.26
C VAL A 257 -13.41 9.57 -1.81
N LEU A 258 -14.20 8.89 -0.98
CA LEU A 258 -15.05 7.77 -1.42
C LEU A 258 -16.03 8.18 -2.53
N LYS A 259 -16.63 9.37 -2.43
CA LYS A 259 -17.48 9.92 -3.48
C LYS A 259 -16.71 10.07 -4.79
N SER A 260 -15.54 10.68 -4.74
CA SER A 260 -14.67 10.87 -5.91
C SER A 260 -14.23 9.52 -6.50
N THR A 261 -13.81 8.59 -5.65
CA THR A 261 -13.41 7.22 -6.02
C THR A 261 -14.52 6.52 -6.79
N MET A 262 -15.74 6.50 -6.24
CA MET A 262 -16.89 5.85 -6.90
C MET A 262 -17.33 6.53 -8.21
N GLN A 263 -16.98 7.80 -8.40
CA GLN A 263 -17.30 8.53 -9.63
C GLN A 263 -16.25 8.38 -10.73
N THR A 264 -15.01 8.02 -10.36
CA THR A 264 -13.85 8.13 -11.25
C THR A 264 -12.97 6.87 -11.29
N SER A 265 -13.42 5.76 -10.70
CA SER A 265 -12.79 4.43 -10.82
C SER A 265 -13.85 3.34 -10.91
N ASP A 266 -13.48 2.19 -11.45
CA ASP A 266 -14.38 1.03 -11.64
C ASP A 266 -14.40 0.13 -10.39
N ALA A 267 -13.31 0.15 -9.63
CA ALA A 267 -13.18 -0.53 -8.36
C ALA A 267 -12.22 0.22 -7.42
N PHE A 268 -12.31 -0.08 -6.13
CA PHE A 268 -11.31 0.36 -5.16
C PHE A 268 -11.09 -0.66 -4.05
N ALA A 269 -9.93 -0.58 -3.38
CA ALA A 269 -9.60 -1.36 -2.20
C ALA A 269 -8.99 -0.46 -1.12
N VAL A 270 -9.61 -0.44 0.07
CA VAL A 270 -9.02 0.13 1.29
C VAL A 270 -8.35 -1.01 2.04
N ILE A 271 -7.03 -0.89 2.26
CA ILE A 271 -6.20 -1.94 2.82
C ILE A 271 -5.53 -1.41 4.08
N GLU A 272 -5.81 -1.98 5.23
CA GLU A 272 -5.26 -1.55 6.52
C GLU A 272 -4.56 -2.72 7.21
N LEU A 273 -3.29 -2.54 7.59
CA LEU A 273 -2.48 -3.58 8.23
C LEU A 273 -2.90 -3.81 9.69
N GLN A 274 -3.37 -2.74 10.35
CA GLN A 274 -3.82 -2.75 11.73
C GLN A 274 -5.34 -2.69 11.85
N GLU A 275 -5.85 -3.07 13.02
CA GLU A 275 -7.26 -2.97 13.37
C GLU A 275 -7.45 -2.09 14.60
N ARG A 276 -8.69 -1.63 14.82
CA ARG A 276 -9.04 -0.90 16.05
C ARG A 276 -9.43 -1.86 17.18
N THR A 277 -8.51 -2.73 17.58
CA THR A 277 -8.71 -3.71 18.65
C THR A 277 -7.56 -3.70 19.67
N PHE A 278 -7.82 -4.23 20.87
CA PHE A 278 -6.77 -4.32 21.90
C PHE A 278 -5.61 -5.22 21.49
N LEU A 279 -5.87 -6.30 20.75
CA LEU A 279 -4.81 -7.19 20.27
C LEU A 279 -3.97 -6.53 19.17
N SER A 280 -4.56 -5.67 18.35
CA SER A 280 -3.78 -4.89 17.37
C SER A 280 -2.88 -3.86 18.07
N LEU A 281 -3.31 -3.24 19.18
CA LEU A 281 -2.42 -2.40 20.00
C LEU A 281 -1.25 -3.20 20.60
N ALA A 282 -1.50 -4.42 21.08
CA ALA A 282 -0.45 -5.30 21.55
C ALA A 282 0.51 -5.71 20.41
N LEU A 283 -0.04 -5.92 19.21
CA LEU A 283 0.75 -6.20 18.01
C LEU A 283 1.67 -5.03 17.65
N VAL A 284 1.23 -3.77 17.76
CA VAL A 284 2.10 -2.61 17.52
C VAL A 284 3.35 -2.64 18.42
N LEU A 285 3.17 -2.98 19.70
CA LEU A 285 4.30 -3.14 20.63
C LEU A 285 5.21 -4.30 20.22
N LEU A 286 4.63 -5.41 19.78
CA LEU A 286 5.37 -6.57 19.27
C LEU A 286 6.11 -6.24 17.97
N GLU A 287 5.50 -5.49 17.05
CA GLU A 287 6.10 -5.06 15.79
C GLU A 287 7.29 -4.15 16.04
N ALA A 288 7.19 -3.20 16.98
CA ALA A 288 8.32 -2.37 17.38
C ALA A 288 9.47 -3.20 17.98
N LEU A 289 9.15 -4.23 18.78
CA LEU A 289 10.16 -5.16 19.30
C LEU A 289 10.80 -6.02 18.19
N ILE A 290 9.99 -6.52 17.25
CA ILE A 290 10.46 -7.27 16.09
C ILE A 290 11.36 -6.39 15.24
N MET A 291 10.97 -5.15 14.98
CA MET A 291 11.78 -4.18 14.26
C MET A 291 13.10 -3.94 14.98
N TYR A 292 13.08 -3.70 16.30
CA TYR A 292 14.30 -3.54 17.09
C TYR A 292 15.25 -4.75 16.97
N CYS A 293 14.72 -5.97 17.00
CA CYS A 293 15.50 -7.20 16.86
C CYS A 293 16.00 -7.44 15.42
N LEU A 294 15.18 -7.14 14.41
CA LEU A 294 15.45 -7.45 13.01
C LEU A 294 16.12 -6.31 12.24
N ALA A 295 16.19 -5.10 12.80
CA ALA A 295 16.77 -3.93 12.14
C ALA A 295 18.20 -4.19 11.66
N VAL A 296 19.03 -4.87 12.46
CA VAL A 296 20.40 -5.25 12.06
C VAL A 296 20.46 -6.12 10.80
N PHE A 297 19.42 -6.92 10.52
CA PHE A 297 19.35 -7.75 9.31
C PHE A 297 18.66 -7.01 8.15
N TRP A 298 17.64 -6.21 8.49
CA TRP A 298 16.81 -5.52 7.51
C TRP A 298 17.47 -4.27 6.94
N PHE A 299 18.29 -3.59 7.73
CA PHE A 299 18.88 -2.28 7.46
C PHE A 299 20.40 -2.28 7.72
N TRP A 300 21.07 -3.43 7.55
CA TRP A 300 22.50 -3.59 7.85
C TRP A 300 23.42 -2.60 7.12
N ASN A 301 23.00 -2.14 5.94
CA ASN A 301 23.70 -1.16 5.10
C ASN A 301 23.25 0.29 5.32
N ASP A 302 22.30 0.51 6.21
CA ASP A 302 21.74 1.84 6.47
C ASP A 302 22.14 2.30 7.87
N GLY A 303 23.24 3.05 7.92
CA GLY A 303 23.77 3.59 9.19
C GLY A 303 22.80 4.55 9.89
N THR A 304 21.91 5.22 9.15
CA THR A 304 20.93 6.16 9.72
C THR A 304 19.86 5.39 10.47
N HIS A 305 19.30 4.35 9.84
CA HIS A 305 18.34 3.44 10.47
C HIS A 305 18.91 2.77 11.72
N LEU A 306 20.14 2.24 11.65
CA LEU A 306 20.75 1.57 12.81
C LEU A 306 21.02 2.56 13.95
N PHE A 307 21.41 3.80 13.64
CA PHE A 307 21.58 4.86 14.62
C PHE A 307 20.24 5.25 15.29
N SER A 308 19.19 5.47 14.49
CA SER A 308 17.84 5.86 14.96
C SER A 308 17.09 4.72 15.66
N THR A 309 17.54 3.48 15.48
CA THR A 309 17.04 2.29 16.19
C THR A 309 17.76 2.04 17.51
N TYR A 310 19.10 2.01 17.51
CA TYR A 310 19.88 1.50 18.65
C TYR A 310 20.54 2.56 19.51
N ILE A 311 21.05 3.65 18.91
CA ILE A 311 21.82 4.67 19.65
C ILE A 311 20.89 5.74 20.20
N MET A 312 20.00 6.24 19.35
CA MET A 312 18.98 7.22 19.71
C MET A 312 17.64 6.66 19.24
N PRO A 313 16.89 5.91 20.09
CA PRO A 313 15.77 5.06 19.69
C PRO A 313 14.50 5.86 19.32
N ILE A 314 14.65 6.87 18.46
CA ILE A 314 13.56 7.67 17.91
C ILE A 314 12.66 6.77 17.07
N LEU A 315 13.24 5.87 16.27
CA LEU A 315 12.45 5.03 15.37
C LEU A 315 11.50 4.09 16.15
N PRO A 316 11.95 3.28 17.13
CA PRO A 316 11.04 2.47 17.95
C PRO A 316 9.98 3.30 18.67
N VAL A 317 10.32 4.46 19.23
CA VAL A 317 9.37 5.31 19.95
C VAL A 317 8.30 5.88 19.02
N THR A 318 8.71 6.46 17.90
CA THR A 318 7.79 7.04 16.92
C THR A 318 6.93 5.98 16.25
N GLN A 319 7.47 4.79 15.98
CA GLN A 319 6.69 3.66 15.47
C GLN A 319 5.61 3.18 16.45
N ILE A 320 5.92 3.09 17.74
CA ILE A 320 4.91 2.70 18.73
C ILE A 320 3.80 3.75 18.79
N LEU A 321 4.16 5.04 18.87
CA LEU A 321 3.19 6.12 18.97
C LEU A 321 2.32 6.21 17.72
N ASP A 322 2.93 6.19 16.54
CA ASP A 322 2.21 6.25 15.27
C ASP A 322 1.38 4.98 15.08
N GLY A 323 1.91 3.79 15.36
CA GLY A 323 1.14 2.55 15.27
C GLY A 323 -0.08 2.51 16.20
N ILE A 324 0.03 3.02 17.43
CA ILE A 324 -1.14 3.17 18.33
C ILE A 324 -2.16 4.12 17.70
N VAL A 325 -1.71 5.26 17.17
CA VAL A 325 -2.57 6.24 16.52
C VAL A 325 -3.25 5.65 15.28
N THR A 326 -2.52 4.90 14.45
CA THR A 326 -3.04 4.16 13.29
C THR A 326 -4.15 3.22 13.74
N CYS A 327 -3.93 2.35 14.73
CA CYS A 327 -4.99 1.48 15.28
C CYS A 327 -6.25 2.26 15.68
N LEU A 328 -6.09 3.38 16.38
CA LEU A 328 -7.21 4.21 16.86
C LEU A 328 -7.92 4.98 15.73
N ARG A 329 -7.23 5.26 14.62
CA ARG A 329 -7.75 5.95 13.43
C ARG A 329 -8.31 4.99 12.39
N THR A 330 -7.94 3.71 12.40
CA THR A 330 -8.47 2.71 11.47
C THR A 330 -9.98 2.59 11.61
N ARG A 331 -10.68 2.57 10.47
CA ARG A 331 -12.13 2.44 10.37
C ARG A 331 -12.54 0.99 10.23
N THR A 332 -13.67 0.62 10.83
CA THR A 332 -14.29 -0.67 10.53
C THR A 332 -15.01 -0.66 9.19
N PHE A 333 -15.37 -1.83 8.69
CA PHE A 333 -16.15 -1.96 7.46
C PHE A 333 -17.47 -1.18 7.53
N GLU A 334 -18.19 -1.27 8.64
CA GLU A 334 -19.45 -0.55 8.86
C GLU A 334 -19.25 0.96 8.89
N GLU A 335 -18.14 1.44 9.45
CA GLU A 335 -17.80 2.87 9.44
C GLU A 335 -17.51 3.37 8.03
N ILE A 336 -16.80 2.59 7.20
CA ILE A 336 -16.59 2.94 5.79
C ILE A 336 -17.93 2.97 5.05
N LEU A 337 -18.80 1.97 5.21
CA LEU A 337 -20.12 1.94 4.57
C LEU A 337 -20.99 3.14 4.94
N ARG A 338 -20.90 3.66 6.17
CA ARG A 338 -21.63 4.87 6.61
C ARG A 338 -21.12 6.16 5.95
N LEU A 339 -19.89 6.16 5.42
CA LEU A 339 -19.29 7.30 4.74
C LEU A 339 -19.56 7.32 3.24
N ILE A 340 -20.01 6.19 2.67
CA ILE A 340 -20.43 6.08 1.27
C ILE A 340 -21.60 7.04 1.00
N PRO A 341 -21.58 7.82 -0.09
CA PRO A 341 -22.71 8.67 -0.48
C PRO A 341 -24.02 7.86 -0.54
N ASN A 342 -25.09 8.38 0.05
CA ASN A 342 -26.39 7.71 0.23
C ASN A 342 -26.41 6.55 1.26
N GLY A 343 -25.32 6.27 1.99
CA GLY A 343 -25.27 5.25 3.04
C GLY A 343 -25.95 5.64 4.36
N LYS A 344 -26.30 6.92 4.57
CA LYS A 344 -27.03 7.40 5.76
C LYS A 344 -28.54 7.36 5.52
N GLY A 345 -29.23 6.39 6.13
CA GLY A 345 -30.69 6.41 6.28
C GLY A 345 -31.51 5.73 5.17
N GLN A 346 -30.88 4.98 4.25
CA GLN A 346 -31.60 3.97 3.47
C GLN A 346 -31.55 2.63 4.20
N GLU A 347 -32.67 1.90 4.17
CA GLU A 347 -32.75 0.51 4.60
C GLU A 347 -31.56 -0.26 4.05
N VAL A 348 -30.98 -1.11 4.90
CA VAL A 348 -29.86 -1.99 4.60
C VAL A 348 -30.01 -2.56 3.19
N ALA A 349 -29.16 -2.02 2.32
CA ALA A 349 -28.34 -2.74 1.36
C ALA A 349 -28.60 -4.23 1.33
N LYS A 350 -28.96 -4.77 0.17
CA LYS A 350 -29.11 -6.22 0.01
C LYS A 350 -27.79 -6.88 0.44
N VAL A 351 -27.85 -7.66 1.53
CA VAL A 351 -26.74 -8.51 1.97
C VAL A 351 -26.80 -9.76 1.11
N GLU A 352 -25.74 -10.02 0.36
CA GLU A 352 -25.62 -11.22 -0.45
C GLU A 352 -25.20 -12.43 0.40
N ARG A 353 -25.30 -13.63 -0.19
CA ARG A 353 -25.00 -14.87 0.54
C ARG A 353 -23.54 -15.00 0.96
N ASP A 354 -22.65 -14.30 0.28
CA ASP A 354 -21.20 -14.24 0.56
C ASP A 354 -20.84 -13.19 1.63
N GLY A 355 -21.84 -12.50 2.21
CA GLY A 355 -21.64 -11.43 3.18
C GLY A 355 -21.32 -10.07 2.55
N SER A 356 -21.28 -9.95 1.21
CA SER A 356 -21.12 -8.68 0.54
C SER A 356 -22.37 -7.81 0.67
N VAL A 357 -22.16 -6.49 0.64
CA VAL A 357 -23.19 -5.48 0.86
C VAL A 357 -23.34 -4.66 -0.41
N VAL A 358 -24.55 -4.56 -0.95
CA VAL A 358 -24.81 -3.77 -2.17
C VAL A 358 -25.47 -2.44 -1.81
N ILE A 359 -24.79 -1.33 -2.12
CA ILE A 359 -25.33 0.03 -1.94
C ILE A 359 -25.38 0.72 -3.30
N SER A 360 -26.59 1.14 -3.71
CA SER A 360 -26.85 1.68 -5.05
C SER A 360 -26.43 0.69 -6.15
N ASN A 361 -25.37 0.99 -6.90
CA ASN A 361 -24.81 0.16 -7.99
C ASN A 361 -23.40 -0.34 -7.68
N TRP A 362 -23.02 -0.40 -6.40
CA TRP A 362 -21.71 -0.85 -5.94
C TRP A 362 -21.86 -2.04 -5.00
N ARG A 363 -21.01 -3.05 -5.18
CA ARG A 363 -20.86 -4.20 -4.27
C ARG A 363 -19.63 -3.98 -3.40
N PHE A 364 -19.81 -4.11 -2.09
CA PHE A 364 -18.75 -3.96 -1.08
C PHE A 364 -18.50 -5.29 -0.39
N LYS A 365 -17.23 -5.69 -0.30
CA LYS A 365 -16.79 -6.93 0.35
C LYS A 365 -15.69 -6.60 1.34
N HIS A 366 -15.66 -7.33 2.45
CA HIS A 366 -14.64 -7.21 3.49
C HIS A 366 -13.95 -8.55 3.68
N GLU A 367 -12.61 -8.55 3.58
CA GLU A 367 -11.75 -9.67 3.88
C GLU A 367 -10.87 -9.30 5.08
N ARG A 368 -10.94 -10.11 6.15
CA ARG A 368 -10.07 -10.00 7.32
C ARG A 368 -9.11 -11.19 7.32
N ILE A 369 -7.82 -10.93 7.10
CA ILE A 369 -6.82 -11.96 6.77
C ILE A 369 -5.74 -11.98 7.85
N LEU A 370 -5.52 -13.13 8.49
CA LEU A 370 -4.43 -13.29 9.46
C LEU A 370 -3.08 -13.21 8.74
N HIS A 371 -2.29 -12.18 9.04
CA HIS A 371 -0.92 -12.03 8.54
C HIS A 371 0.15 -12.42 9.57
N THR A 372 -0.08 -12.13 10.86
CA THR A 372 0.87 -12.45 11.94
C THR A 372 0.17 -13.27 13.01
N TRP A 373 0.51 -14.55 13.13
CA TRP A 373 -0.09 -15.40 14.15
C TRP A 373 0.37 -14.98 15.57
N PRO A 374 -0.53 -14.93 16.56
CA PRO A 374 -1.97 -15.18 16.48
C PRO A 374 -2.85 -13.92 16.36
N LEU A 375 -2.27 -12.71 16.30
CA LEU A 375 -2.98 -11.46 16.62
C LEU A 375 -3.13 -10.47 15.45
N GLY A 376 -2.34 -10.63 14.38
CA GLY A 376 -2.25 -9.65 13.31
C GLY A 376 -3.13 -9.99 12.14
N TYR A 377 -4.09 -9.10 11.88
CA TYR A 377 -5.04 -9.20 10.79
C TYR A 377 -4.99 -7.97 9.90
N THR A 378 -4.90 -8.19 8.60
CA THR A 378 -5.03 -7.16 7.58
C THR A 378 -6.48 -7.11 7.14
N ASN A 379 -7.04 -5.91 7.06
CA ASN A 379 -8.38 -5.68 6.54
C ASN A 379 -8.30 -5.19 5.10
N VAL A 380 -8.97 -5.89 4.20
CA VAL A 380 -9.10 -5.50 2.80
C VAL A 380 -10.59 -5.27 2.53
N ILE A 381 -10.96 -4.03 2.27
CA ILE A 381 -12.34 -3.63 1.96
C ILE A 381 -12.38 -3.23 0.49
N THR A 382 -13.05 -4.02 -0.32
CA THR A 382 -13.15 -3.79 -1.77
C THR A 382 -14.54 -3.26 -2.12
N GLY A 383 -14.59 -2.17 -2.90
CA GLY A 383 -15.80 -1.69 -3.55
C GLY A 383 -15.69 -1.89 -5.05
N THR A 384 -16.72 -2.46 -5.68
CA THR A 384 -16.73 -2.74 -7.12
C THR A 384 -18.01 -2.23 -7.77
N SER A 385 -17.89 -1.56 -8.91
CA SER A 385 -19.07 -1.11 -9.66
C SER A 385 -19.74 -2.30 -10.34
N MET A 386 -21.05 -2.46 -10.12
CA MET A 386 -21.84 -3.55 -10.68
C MET A 386 -22.00 -3.48 -12.21
N SER A 387 -21.61 -2.37 -12.85
CA SER A 387 -21.50 -2.29 -14.32
C SER A 387 -20.48 -3.25 -14.92
N HIS A 388 -19.61 -3.86 -14.10
CA HIS A 388 -18.52 -4.71 -14.55
C HIS A 388 -18.55 -6.13 -13.96
N LEU A 389 -19.55 -6.46 -13.13
CA LEU A 389 -19.70 -7.83 -12.65
C LEU A 389 -20.19 -8.71 -13.81
N SER A 390 -19.48 -9.81 -14.05
CA SER A 390 -19.99 -10.87 -14.91
C SER A 390 -21.32 -11.37 -14.34
N PRO A 391 -22.38 -11.58 -15.16
CA PRO A 391 -23.62 -12.16 -14.64
C PRO A 391 -23.29 -13.51 -14.02
N GLU A 392 -23.68 -13.73 -12.76
CA GLU A 392 -23.49 -15.03 -12.13
C GLU A 392 -24.16 -16.12 -12.98
N PRO A 393 -23.52 -17.30 -13.14
CA PRO A 393 -24.19 -18.43 -13.78
C PRO A 393 -25.40 -18.82 -12.92
N GLY A 394 -26.59 -18.58 -13.47
CA GLY A 394 -27.88 -18.82 -12.81
C GLY A 394 -28.30 -20.27 -12.71
#